data_AF-A0A239IUL7-F1
#
_entry.id   AF-A0A239IUL7-F1
#
_cell.length_a   1.000
_cell.length_b   1.000
_cell.length_c   1.000
_cell.angle_alpha   90.00
_cell.angle_beta   90.00
_cell.angle_gamma   90.00
#
_symmetry.space_group_name_H-M   'P 1'
#
loop_
_entity.id
_entity.type
_entity.pdbx_description
1 polymer ?
#
loop_
_entity_poly.entity_id
_entity_poly.type
_entity_poly.pdbx_seq_one_letter_code
_entity_poly.pdbx_strand_id
1 'polypeptide(L)'
;MKSVVAMGVWLYDGTVPTTVRIGMLDYDYWYAIGEADGTLQPGEAPDLNEDGRLYYVQHLPGQPACDQPFWPATEGFHTLAEAVASAEATVPGPISWQQGPPHH
;
A
#
# COMPACT_ATOMS: atom_id res chain seq x y z
N MET A 1 -14.15 0.90 -2.08
CA MET A 1 -13.50 0.33 -3.28
C MET A 1 -11.99 0.34 -3.12
N LYS A 2 -11.37 -0.85 -3.16
CA LYS A 2 -9.91 -1.01 -3.24
C LYS A 2 -9.45 -1.01 -4.70
N SER A 3 -8.43 -0.22 -5.02
CA SER A 3 -7.75 -0.29 -6.33
C SER A 3 -6.23 -0.28 -6.17
N VAL A 4 -5.50 -1.05 -6.98
CA VAL A 4 -4.04 -0.94 -7.06
C VAL A 4 -3.70 0.18 -8.03
N VAL A 5 -3.01 1.21 -7.55
CA VAL A 5 -2.70 2.43 -8.34
C VAL A 5 -1.25 2.48 -8.81
N ALA A 6 -0.35 1.72 -8.18
CA ALA A 6 1.01 1.53 -8.64
C ALA A 6 1.49 0.11 -8.33
N MET A 7 2.37 -0.41 -9.17
CA MET A 7 3.01 -1.70 -8.98
C MET A 7 4.48 -1.60 -9.37
N GLY A 8 5.35 -2.25 -8.61
CA GLY A 8 6.77 -2.30 -8.86
C GLY A 8 7.36 -3.63 -8.45
N VAL A 9 8.61 -3.85 -8.83
CA VAL A 9 9.37 -5.02 -8.42
C VAL A 9 10.66 -4.55 -7.76
N TRP A 10 10.90 -5.08 -6.57
CA TRP A 10 12.16 -4.92 -5.85
C TRP A 10 12.88 -6.27 -5.75
N LEU A 11 14.21 -6.27 -5.81
CA LEU A 11 15.01 -7.47 -5.61
C LEU A 11 15.56 -7.49 -4.19
N TYR A 12 14.98 -8.31 -3.31
CA TYR A 12 15.52 -8.56 -1.98
C TYR A 12 16.89 -9.25 -2.11
N ASP A 13 17.91 -8.69 -1.46
CA ASP A 13 19.31 -9.12 -1.56
C ASP A 13 19.80 -9.29 -3.02
N GLY A 14 19.27 -8.46 -3.93
CA GLY A 14 19.58 -8.50 -5.36
C GLY A 14 19.12 -9.75 -6.11
N THR A 15 18.40 -10.67 -5.47
CA THR A 15 18.15 -12.03 -6.01
C THR A 15 16.70 -12.47 -5.94
N VAL A 16 15.92 -12.04 -4.95
CA VAL A 16 14.53 -12.48 -4.78
C VAL A 16 13.54 -11.41 -5.24
N PRO A 17 12.80 -11.62 -6.34
CA PRO A 17 11.79 -10.68 -6.78
C PRO A 17 10.66 -10.59 -5.77
N THR A 18 10.43 -9.37 -5.30
CA THR A 18 9.37 -8.99 -4.38
C THR A 18 8.49 -7.98 -5.09
N THR A 19 7.22 -8.33 -5.27
CA THR A 19 6.27 -7.40 -5.87
C THR A 19 5.87 -6.37 -4.82
N VAL A 20 5.98 -5.10 -5.18
CA VAL A 20 5.52 -3.96 -4.38
C VAL A 20 4.25 -3.41 -5.03
N ARG A 21 3.19 -3.21 -4.25
CA ARG A 21 1.95 -2.60 -4.72
C ARG A 21 1.58 -1.42 -3.86
N ILE A 22 1.05 -0.38 -4.48
CA ILE A 22 0.37 0.69 -3.77
C ILE A 22 -1.12 0.54 -4.02
N GLY A 23 -1.87 0.27 -2.95
CA GLY A 23 -3.32 0.23 -2.99
C GLY A 23 -3.90 1.53 -2.47
N MET A 24 -4.92 2.01 -3.17
CA MET A 24 -5.81 3.07 -2.73
C MET A 24 -7.07 2.44 -2.16
N LEU A 25 -7.41 2.84 -0.93
CA LEU A 25 -8.65 2.50 -0.23
C LEU A 25 -9.46 3.77 0.01
N ASP A 26 -10.78 3.68 -0.01
CA ASP A 26 -11.73 4.75 0.36
C ASP A 26 -12.18 4.67 1.83
N TYR A 27 -11.40 3.96 2.65
CA TYR A 27 -11.58 3.81 4.08
C TYR A 27 -10.21 3.63 4.73
N ASP A 28 -10.13 3.94 6.02
CA ASP A 28 -8.93 3.69 6.80
C ASP A 28 -8.92 2.23 7.25
N TYR A 29 -7.97 1.48 6.70
CA TYR A 29 -7.78 0.06 6.99
C TYR A 29 -7.52 -0.19 8.47
N TRP A 30 -6.65 0.61 9.10
CA TRP A 30 -6.25 0.38 10.49
C TRP A 30 -7.37 0.79 11.44
N TYR A 31 -8.12 1.85 11.11
CA TYR A 31 -9.36 2.18 11.81
C TYR A 31 -10.38 1.05 11.74
N ALA A 32 -10.63 0.47 10.55
CA ALA A 32 -11.59 -0.60 10.38
C ALA A 32 -11.21 -1.88 11.15
N ILE A 33 -9.92 -2.20 11.23
CA ILE A 33 -9.42 -3.29 12.08
C ILE A 33 -9.63 -2.96 13.56
N GLY A 34 -9.27 -1.74 13.98
CA GLY A 34 -9.46 -1.30 15.35
C GLY A 34 -10.92 -1.31 15.78
N GLU A 35 -11.83 -0.91 14.90
CA GLU A 35 -13.28 -0.95 15.11
C GLU A 35 -13.77 -2.39 15.28
N ALA A 36 -13.36 -3.30 14.39
CA ALA A 36 -13.72 -4.71 14.44
C ALA A 36 -13.20 -5.41 15.69
N ASP A 37 -11.98 -5.06 16.14
CA ASP A 37 -11.36 -5.62 17.34
C ASP A 37 -11.78 -4.91 18.63
N GLY A 38 -12.54 -3.81 18.54
CA GLY A 38 -12.96 -3.01 19.70
C GLY A 38 -11.79 -2.35 20.44
N THR A 39 -10.72 -2.02 19.73
CA THR A 39 -9.47 -1.46 20.28
C THR A 39 -9.32 0.04 20.07
N LEU A 40 -10.27 0.68 19.38
CA LEU A 40 -10.27 2.12 19.17
C LEU A 40 -10.36 2.90 20.48
N GLN A 41 -9.65 4.02 20.55
CA GLN A 41 -9.78 4.98 21.62
C GLN A 41 -11.13 5.71 21.55
N PRO A 42 -11.68 6.17 22.69
CA PRO A 42 -12.89 6.97 22.67
C PRO A 42 -12.72 8.25 21.84
N GLY A 43 -13.52 8.37 20.78
CA GLY A 43 -13.47 9.52 19.87
C GLY A 43 -12.45 9.40 18.74
N GLU A 44 -11.77 8.25 18.60
CA GLU A 44 -10.94 7.96 17.43
C GLU A 44 -11.80 7.96 16.16
N ALA A 45 -11.27 8.60 15.11
CA ALA A 45 -11.92 8.76 13.82
C ALA A 45 -10.92 8.35 12.71
N PRO A 46 -11.40 7.87 11.56
CA PRO A 46 -10.53 7.47 10.45
C PRO A 46 -9.78 8.68 9.89
N ASP A 47 -8.50 8.53 9.58
CA ASP A 47 -7.63 9.62 9.11
C ASP A 47 -7.56 9.66 7.58
N LEU A 48 -8.68 9.95 6.94
CA LEU A 48 -8.78 10.00 5.47
C LEU A 48 -8.27 11.35 4.92
N ASN A 49 -7.74 11.32 3.69
CA ASN A 49 -7.39 12.55 2.97
C ASN A 49 -8.64 13.34 2.51
N GLU A 50 -8.44 14.50 1.89
CA GLU A 50 -9.53 15.37 1.38
C GLU A 50 -10.48 14.67 0.39
N ASP A 51 -9.99 13.66 -0.34
CA ASP A 51 -10.78 12.85 -1.27
C ASP A 51 -11.48 11.65 -0.60
N GLY A 52 -11.36 11.49 0.72
CA GLY A 52 -11.88 10.37 1.48
C GLY A 52 -11.11 9.07 1.23
N ARG A 53 -9.80 9.15 0.98
CA ARG A 53 -8.96 8.02 0.56
C ARG A 53 -7.65 7.95 1.33
N LEU A 54 -7.06 6.76 1.32
CA LEU A 54 -5.72 6.49 1.84
C LEU A 54 -4.96 5.56 0.91
N TYR A 55 -3.64 5.74 0.88
CA TYR A 55 -2.70 4.94 0.11
C TYR A 55 -1.89 4.07 1.05
N TYR A 56 -1.71 2.81 0.68
CA TYR A 56 -1.01 1.83 1.50
C TYR A 56 -0.05 1.02 0.64
N VAL A 57 1.07 0.61 1.22
CA VAL A 57 2.06 -0.22 0.54
C VAL A 57 1.85 -1.68 0.93
N GLN A 58 1.96 -2.57 -0.05
CA GLN A 58 1.95 -4.02 0.16
C GLN A 58 3.19 -4.64 -0.48
N HIS A 59 3.89 -5.48 0.28
CA HIS A 59 5.02 -6.27 -0.20
C HIS A 59 4.64 -7.75 -0.31
N LEU A 60 4.94 -8.35 -1.46
CA LEU A 60 4.63 -9.74 -1.76
C LEU A 60 5.91 -10.47 -2.20
N PRO A 61 6.68 -10.99 -1.23
CA PRO A 61 7.93 -11.69 -1.52
C PRO A 61 7.65 -13.01 -2.23
N GLY A 62 8.27 -13.22 -3.40
CA GLY A 62 8.21 -14.48 -4.13
C GLY A 62 6.82 -14.85 -4.69
N GLN A 63 5.87 -13.91 -4.79
CA GLN A 63 4.50 -14.20 -5.21
C GLN A 63 3.94 -13.32 -6.35
N PRO A 64 3.12 -13.96 -7.21
CA PRO A 64 2.05 -13.43 -8.04
C PRO A 64 1.49 -12.03 -7.79
N ALA A 65 1.42 -11.19 -8.82
CA ALA A 65 0.45 -10.10 -9.02
C ALA A 65 -1.03 -10.43 -8.65
N CYS A 66 -1.43 -11.64 -9.03
CA CYS A 66 -2.84 -12.03 -9.03
C CYS A 66 -3.21 -12.65 -7.68
N ASP A 67 -4.34 -12.23 -7.13
CA ASP A 67 -5.13 -12.97 -6.12
C ASP A 67 -4.72 -12.92 -4.65
N GLN A 68 -3.70 -12.11 -4.28
CA GLN A 68 -3.40 -11.90 -2.86
C GLN A 68 -4.35 -10.87 -2.21
N PRO A 69 -4.92 -11.17 -1.01
CA PRO A 69 -5.69 -10.18 -0.26
C PRO A 69 -4.81 -8.96 0.05
N PHE A 70 -5.42 -7.78 0.17
CA PHE A 70 -4.65 -6.59 0.55
C PHE A 70 -4.35 -6.63 2.04
N TRP A 71 -3.08 -6.79 2.38
CA TRP A 71 -2.62 -6.61 3.74
C TRP A 71 -1.59 -5.47 3.68
N PRO A 72 -1.97 -4.24 4.09
CA PRO A 72 -1.03 -3.14 4.20
C PRO A 72 0.15 -3.53 5.06
N ALA A 73 1.36 -3.29 4.55
CA ALA A 73 2.60 -3.42 5.31
C ALA A 73 2.95 -2.10 6.04
N THR A 74 2.21 -1.02 5.78
CA THR A 74 2.46 0.33 6.26
C THR A 74 1.22 0.95 6.89
N GLU A 75 1.42 2.09 7.55
CA GLU A 75 0.34 3.04 7.84
C GLU A 75 -0.31 3.59 6.55
N GLY A 76 -1.42 4.30 6.72
CA GLY A 76 -2.11 4.97 5.61
C GLY A 76 -1.46 6.30 5.30
N PHE A 77 -1.18 6.54 4.02
CA PHE A 77 -0.64 7.80 3.52
C PHE A 77 -1.73 8.61 2.82
N HIS A 78 -1.71 9.93 2.99
CA HIS A 78 -2.70 10.83 2.36
C HIS A 78 -2.43 11.02 0.86
N THR A 79 -1.20 10.77 0.40
CA THR A 79 -0.83 10.91 -1.01
C THR A 79 -0.13 9.67 -1.59
N LEU A 80 -0.27 9.48 -2.91
CA LEU A 80 0.47 8.44 -3.64
C LEU A 80 1.99 8.65 -3.54
N ALA A 81 2.44 9.90 -3.58
CA ALA A 81 3.87 10.22 -3.50
C ALA A 81 4.49 9.80 -2.16
N GLU A 82 3.79 10.02 -1.05
CA GLU A 82 4.22 9.54 0.28
C GLU A 82 4.26 8.02 0.34
N ALA A 83 3.25 7.33 -0.21
CA ALA A 83 3.25 5.88 -0.25
C ALA A 83 4.42 5.32 -1.09
N VAL A 84 4.74 5.95 -2.24
CA VAL A 84 5.91 5.59 -3.05
C VAL A 84 7.21 5.83 -2.28
N ALA A 85 7.37 7.00 -1.68
CA ALA A 85 8.56 7.35 -0.92
C ALA A 85 8.77 6.42 0.28
N SER A 86 7.68 6.06 0.97
CA SER A 86 7.70 5.11 2.07
C SER A 86 8.08 3.70 1.61
N ALA A 87 7.53 3.25 0.48
CA ALA A 87 7.91 1.98 -0.12
C ALA A 87 9.41 1.93 -0.42
N GLU A 88 9.95 2.97 -1.06
CA GLU A 88 11.38 3.09 -1.39
C GLU A 88 12.27 3.20 -0.15
N ALA A 89 11.82 3.91 0.89
CA ALA A 89 12.55 4.04 2.16
C ALA A 89 12.58 2.73 2.96
N THR A 90 11.60 1.85 2.77
CA THR A 90 11.49 0.58 3.50
C THR A 90 12.45 -0.49 2.97
N VAL A 91 12.94 -0.35 1.74
CA VAL A 91 13.77 -1.36 1.08
C VAL A 91 15.20 -0.87 0.85
N PRO A 92 16.24 -1.71 1.06
CA PRO A 92 17.64 -1.33 0.84
C PRO A 92 18.05 -1.27 -0.65
N GLY A 93 17.16 -0.91 -1.57
CA GLY A 93 17.47 -0.84 -3.00
C GLY A 93 16.35 -0.23 -3.85
N PRO A 94 16.61 0.05 -5.14
CA PRO A 94 15.63 0.69 -5.99
C PRO A 94 14.45 -0.23 -6.30
N ILE A 95 13.24 0.33 -6.28
CA ILE A 95 12.03 -0.33 -6.76
C ILE A 95 11.89 -0.03 -8.26
N SER A 96 11.81 -1.07 -9.07
CA SER A 96 11.49 -0.93 -10.49
C SER A 96 9.98 -0.82 -10.66
N TRP A 97 9.47 0.41 -10.59
CA TRP A 97 8.06 0.70 -10.81
C TRP A 97 7.67 0.37 -12.25
N GLN A 98 6.65 -0.47 -12.40
CA GLN A 98 6.01 -0.69 -13.67
C GLN A 98 5.12 0.52 -13.92
N GLN A 99 5.52 1.39 -14.86
CA GLN A 99 4.60 2.41 -15.34
C GLN A 99 3.34 1.71 -15.82
N GLY A 100 2.19 2.02 -15.22
CA GLY A 100 0.89 1.54 -15.67
C GLY A 100 0.67 1.88 -17.15
N PRO A 101 -0.24 1.18 -17.84
CA PRO A 101 -0.27 1.07 -19.30
C PRO A 101 -0.34 2.45 -20.00
N PRO A 102 0.14 2.58 -21.25
CA PRO A 102 -0.20 3.73 -22.06
C PRO A 102 -1.72 3.75 -22.20
N HIS A 103 -2.36 4.80 -21.69
CA HIS A 103 -3.68 5.18 -22.16
C HIS A 103 -3.53 5.48 -23.66
N HIS A 104 -4.13 4.66 -24.51
CA HIS A 104 -4.25 4.92 -25.95
C HIS A 104 -5.68 4.63 -26.40
#